data_AF-A0A1J3HA80-F1
#
_entry.id   AF-A0A1J3HA80-F1
#
_cell.length_a   1.000
_cell.length_b   1.000
_cell.length_c   1.000
_cell.angle_alpha   90.00
_cell.angle_beta   90.00
_cell.angle_gamma   90.00
#
_symmetry.space_group_name_H-M   'P 1'
#
loop_
_entity.id
_entity.type
_entity.pdbx_description
1 polymer ?
#
loop_
_entity_poly.entity_id
_entity_poly.type
_entity_poly.pdbx_seq_one_letter_code
_entity_poly.pdbx_strand_id
1 'polypeptide(L)'
;MVSDCVCLKQLNLDRLLSRMWDEMGLVRVYSKPQGQQPDFDEPFVLSADRGGCTVEDFCNHVHRTLVKDMKYALVWGRSARHYPQHCGLAHRLEDEDVVQIVKKKETEEGGRGRFKAHSNAPVRIADREKKAPLKQ
;
A
#
# COMPACT_ATOMS: atom_id res chain seq x y z
N MET A 1 33.98 47.30 -3.45
CA MET A 1 34.15 45.94 -3.98
C MET A 1 33.09 45.05 -3.35
N VAL A 2 31.88 45.10 -3.90
CA VAL A 2 30.85 44.09 -3.65
C VAL A 2 30.82 43.22 -4.90
N SER A 3 30.53 41.94 -4.74
CA SER A 3 30.31 40.95 -5.81
C SER A 3 31.52 40.16 -6.27
N ASP A 4 31.98 39.25 -5.42
CA ASP A 4 32.35 37.91 -5.90
C ASP A 4 31.55 36.89 -5.09
N CYS A 5 30.22 36.91 -5.29
CA CYS A 5 29.34 35.89 -4.76
C CYS A 5 29.56 34.60 -5.58
N VAL A 6 29.94 33.52 -4.91
CA VAL A 6 30.15 32.16 -5.47
C VAL A 6 28.94 31.65 -6.27
N CYS A 7 27.76 32.26 -6.10
CA CYS A 7 26.55 31.93 -6.87
C CYS A 7 26.65 32.22 -8.38
N LEU A 8 27.47 33.18 -8.82
CA LEU A 8 27.50 33.59 -10.23
C LEU A 8 28.27 32.61 -11.13
N LYS A 9 29.11 31.75 -10.55
CA LYS A 9 29.99 30.83 -11.31
C LYS A 9 29.50 29.38 -11.34
N GLN A 10 28.31 29.08 -10.78
CA GLN A 10 27.77 27.72 -10.67
C GLN A 10 28.75 26.68 -10.07
N LEU A 11 29.76 27.15 -9.34
CA LEU A 11 30.76 26.28 -8.73
C LEU A 11 30.19 25.76 -7.39
N ASN A 12 30.03 24.44 -7.28
CA ASN A 12 29.63 23.69 -6.08
C ASN A 12 28.16 23.76 -5.64
N LEU A 13 27.24 24.26 -6.48
CA LEU A 13 25.80 24.22 -6.15
C LEU A 13 25.27 22.79 -6.04
N ASP A 14 25.70 21.87 -6.92
CA ASP A 14 25.28 20.47 -6.89
C ASP A 14 25.68 19.77 -5.58
N ARG A 15 26.90 20.07 -5.10
CA ARG A 15 27.41 19.53 -3.84
C ARG A 15 26.65 20.07 -2.64
N LEU A 16 26.26 21.36 -2.67
CA LEU A 16 25.42 21.95 -1.64
C LEU A 16 24.03 21.30 -1.65
N LEU A 17 23.42 21.16 -2.82
CA LEU A 17 22.09 20.55 -2.97
C LEU A 17 22.07 19.09 -2.49
N SER A 18 23.06 18.29 -2.89
CA SER A 18 23.21 16.91 -2.42
C SER A 18 23.34 16.84 -0.89
N ARG A 19 24.19 17.69 -0.30
CA ARG A 19 24.33 17.72 1.17
C ARG A 19 23.04 18.15 1.85
N MET A 20 22.34 19.14 1.33
CA MET A 20 21.06 19.56 1.89
C MET A 20 20.05 18.40 1.84
N TRP A 21 20.00 17.65 0.75
CA TRP A 21 19.14 16.48 0.63
C TRP A 21 19.47 15.40 1.66
N ASP A 22 20.75 15.06 1.79
CA ASP A 22 21.23 14.04 2.73
C ASP A 22 20.91 14.42 4.20
N GLU A 23 21.12 15.69 4.55
CA GLU A 23 20.86 16.21 5.90
C GLU A 23 19.36 16.32 6.23
N MET A 24 18.49 16.49 5.22
CA MET A 24 17.04 16.51 5.45
C MET A 24 16.46 15.12 5.76
N GLY A 25 17.19 14.04 5.47
CA GLY A 25 16.77 12.67 5.79
C GLY A 25 15.40 12.29 5.24
N LEU A 26 15.06 12.79 4.05
CA LEU A 26 13.77 12.56 3.41
C LEU A 26 13.70 11.13 2.86
N VAL A 27 12.56 10.49 3.06
CA VAL A 27 12.28 9.13 2.59
C VAL A 27 11.19 9.21 1.53
N ARG A 28 11.51 8.86 0.29
CA ARG A 28 10.55 8.80 -0.82
C ARG A 28 9.97 7.39 -0.90
N VAL A 29 8.65 7.30 -0.86
CA VAL A 29 7.90 6.04 -0.97
C VAL A 29 7.01 6.10 -2.20
N TYR A 30 7.10 5.07 -3.04
CA TYR A 30 6.31 4.95 -4.24
C TYR A 30 5.08 4.07 -3.97
N SER A 31 3.91 4.54 -4.37
CA SER A 31 2.69 3.77 -4.21
C SER A 31 2.47 2.85 -5.42
N LYS A 32 2.02 1.63 -5.15
CA LYS A 32 1.65 0.67 -6.19
C LYS A 32 0.21 0.19 -5.97
N PRO A 33 -0.75 0.66 -6.76
CA PRO A 33 -2.12 0.15 -6.72
C PRO A 33 -2.19 -1.32 -7.16
N GLN A 34 -3.15 -2.07 -6.61
CA GLN A 34 -3.31 -3.48 -6.99
C GLN A 34 -3.71 -3.60 -8.46
N GLY A 35 -2.89 -4.32 -9.24
CA GLY A 35 -3.13 -4.56 -10.66
C GLY A 35 -2.57 -3.48 -11.59
N GLN A 36 -1.94 -2.43 -11.04
CA GLN A 36 -1.23 -1.41 -11.81
C GLN A 36 0.28 -1.46 -11.55
N GLN A 37 1.03 -0.82 -12.44
CA GLN A 37 2.46 -0.58 -12.24
C GLN A 37 2.66 0.49 -11.17
N PRO A 38 3.81 0.49 -10.46
CA PRO A 38 4.16 1.55 -9.53
C PRO A 38 4.34 2.87 -10.28
N ASP A 39 3.83 3.96 -9.69
CA ASP A 39 3.99 5.31 -10.21
C ASP A 39 5.28 5.91 -9.63
N PHE A 40 6.22 6.30 -10.49
CA PHE A 40 7.53 6.88 -10.10
C PHE A 40 7.58 8.41 -10.21
N ASP A 41 6.57 9.03 -10.82
CA ASP A 41 6.52 10.48 -11.02
C ASP A 41 6.12 11.23 -9.73
N GLU A 42 5.22 10.63 -8.93
CA GLU A 42 4.68 11.24 -7.71
C GLU A 42 5.00 10.40 -6.45
N PRO A 43 6.19 10.56 -5.84
CA PRO A 43 6.53 9.89 -4.59
C PRO A 43 5.86 10.58 -3.39
N PHE A 44 5.52 9.77 -2.38
CA PHE A 44 5.17 10.26 -1.06
C PHE A 44 6.45 10.52 -0.26
N VAL A 45 6.64 11.76 0.17
CA VAL A 45 7.83 12.15 0.94
C VAL A 45 7.52 12.12 2.43
N LEU A 46 8.13 11.17 3.13
CA LEU A 46 8.07 10.99 4.57
C LEU A 46 9.34 11.58 5.22
N SER A 47 9.21 12.03 6.47
CA SER A 47 10.32 12.57 7.24
C SER A 47 10.12 12.24 8.72
N ALA A 48 11.22 12.00 9.43
CA ALA A 48 11.20 11.69 10.86
C ALA A 48 10.46 12.75 11.69
N ASP A 49 10.58 14.03 11.32
CA ASP A 49 9.98 15.15 12.05
C ASP A 49 8.48 15.31 11.77
N ARG A 50 7.98 14.77 10.65
CA ARG A 50 6.59 14.98 10.16
C ARG A 50 5.70 13.75 10.32
N GLY A 51 5.94 12.99 11.38
CA GLY A 51 5.13 11.82 11.71
C GLY A 51 5.84 10.50 11.53
N GLY A 52 7.12 10.46 11.16
CA GLY A 52 7.89 9.22 11.07
C GLY A 52 7.89 8.58 9.69
N CYS A 53 8.57 7.43 9.60
CA CYS A 53 8.79 6.70 8.35
C CYS A 53 8.24 5.28 8.47
N THR A 54 7.06 5.08 9.07
CA THR A 54 6.44 3.75 9.14
C THR A 54 5.35 3.56 8.09
N VAL A 55 4.94 2.30 7.87
CA VAL A 55 3.81 1.97 7.00
C VAL A 55 2.51 2.60 7.52
N GLU A 56 2.34 2.75 8.83
CA GLU A 56 1.21 3.47 9.42
C GLU A 56 1.18 4.94 8.99
N ASP A 57 2.33 5.62 9.06
CA ASP A 57 2.47 7.03 8.69
C ASP A 57 2.22 7.24 7.20
N PHE A 58 2.71 6.31 6.37
CA PHE A 58 2.40 6.27 4.94
C PHE A 58 0.89 6.16 4.70
N CYS A 59 0.20 5.25 5.40
CA CYS A 59 -1.25 5.10 5.26
C CYS A 59 -2.00 6.36 5.70
N ASN A 60 -1.57 7.01 6.78
CA ASN A 60 -2.13 8.27 7.25
C ASN A 60 -1.93 9.42 6.26
N HIS A 61 -0.81 9.43 5.53
CA HIS A 61 -0.52 10.42 4.49
C HIS A 61 -1.45 10.28 3.28
N VAL A 62 -1.74 9.04 2.89
CA VAL A 62 -2.70 8.76 1.79
C VAL A 62 -4.12 9.05 2.24
N HIS A 63 -4.58 8.42 3.34
CA HIS A 63 -5.91 8.64 3.89
C HIS A 63 -6.04 8.10 5.33
N ARG A 64 -6.55 8.93 6.26
CA ARG A 64 -6.65 8.57 7.69
C ARG A 64 -7.47 7.32 8.01
N THR A 65 -8.45 6.95 7.19
CA THR A 65 -9.24 5.72 7.44
C THR A 65 -8.54 4.45 6.95
N LEU A 66 -7.51 4.59 6.09
CA LEU A 66 -6.86 3.47 5.42
C LEU A 66 -6.15 2.54 6.41
N VAL A 67 -5.66 3.10 7.53
CA VAL A 67 -5.04 2.33 8.63
C VAL A 67 -5.99 1.26 9.18
N LYS A 68 -7.29 1.55 9.26
CA LYS A 68 -8.30 0.60 9.79
C LYS A 68 -8.58 -0.54 8.80
N ASP A 69 -8.65 -0.18 7.53
CA ASP A 69 -9.02 -1.07 6.44
C ASP A 69 -7.83 -1.92 5.95
N MET A 70 -6.60 -1.55 6.29
CA MET A 70 -5.41 -2.29 5.89
C MET A 70 -5.39 -3.69 6.53
N LYS A 71 -5.15 -4.70 5.69
CA LYS A 71 -4.85 -6.08 6.13
C LYS A 71 -3.35 -6.29 6.31
N TYR A 72 -2.58 -5.95 5.27
CA TYR A 72 -1.12 -5.99 5.24
C TYR A 72 -0.62 -5.09 4.09
N ALA A 73 0.67 -4.77 4.13
CA ALA A 73 1.36 -4.06 3.06
C ALA A 73 2.37 -5.00 2.42
N LEU A 74 2.53 -4.89 1.10
CA LEU A 74 3.62 -5.52 0.37
C LEU A 74 4.66 -4.46 0.09
N VAL A 75 5.89 -4.71 0.50
CA VAL A 75 7.01 -3.78 0.33
C VAL A 75 8.02 -4.38 -0.64
N TRP A 76 8.46 -3.57 -1.59
CA TRP A 76 9.64 -3.81 -2.41
C TRP A 76 10.62 -2.69 -2.17
N GLY A 77 11.73 -2.99 -1.54
CA GLY A 77 12.84 -2.04 -1.39
C GLY A 77 13.78 -2.51 -0.30
N ARG A 78 14.75 -1.67 0.05
CA ARG A 78 15.85 -2.05 0.95
C ARG A 78 15.38 -2.37 2.36
N SER A 79 14.23 -1.81 2.77
CA SER A 79 13.63 -2.12 4.07
C SER A 79 13.17 -3.59 4.18
N ALA A 80 12.80 -4.21 3.06
CA ALA A 80 12.37 -5.61 3.02
C ALA A 80 13.57 -6.53 2.75
N ARG A 81 13.68 -7.61 3.53
CA ARG A 81 14.74 -8.60 3.35
C ARG A 81 14.47 -9.53 2.17
N HIS A 82 13.20 -9.75 1.83
CA HIS A 82 12.75 -10.57 0.70
C HIS A 82 11.72 -9.80 -0.13
N TYR A 83 11.66 -10.07 -1.43
CA TYR A 83 10.84 -9.28 -2.35
C TYR A 83 9.78 -10.16 -3.03
N PRO A 84 8.47 -9.84 -2.92
CA PRO A 84 7.84 -8.92 -1.95
C PRO A 84 7.79 -9.50 -0.53
N GLN A 85 7.90 -8.63 0.48
CA GLN A 85 7.68 -8.99 1.89
C GLN A 85 6.32 -8.50 2.37
N HIS A 86 5.64 -9.34 3.15
CA HIS A 86 4.46 -8.94 3.92
C HIS A 86 4.88 -8.17 5.17
N CYS A 87 4.44 -6.92 5.26
CA CYS A 87 4.74 -6.02 6.36
C CYS A 87 3.45 -5.55 7.06
N GLY A 88 3.58 -5.32 8.37
CA GLY A 88 2.55 -4.70 9.19
C GLY A 88 2.72 -3.18 9.28
N LEU A 89 1.87 -2.53 10.08
CA LEU A 89 1.87 -1.08 10.29
C LEU A 89 3.17 -0.53 10.91
N ALA A 90 3.77 -1.28 11.84
CA ALA A 90 4.98 -0.87 12.55
C ALA A 90 6.29 -1.01 11.73
N HIS A 91 6.20 -1.48 10.49
CA HIS A 91 7.38 -1.63 9.63
C HIS A 91 7.89 -0.25 9.22
N ARG A 92 9.20 0.00 9.41
CA ARG A 92 9.86 1.21 8.90
C ARG A 92 10.07 1.09 7.40
N LEU A 93 9.89 2.18 6.68
CA LEU A 93 10.16 2.33 5.26
C LEU A 93 11.47 3.08 5.07
N GLU A 94 12.17 2.75 4.00
CA GLU A 94 13.42 3.38 3.58
C GLU A 94 13.24 4.13 2.25
N ASP A 95 14.22 4.98 1.91
CA ASP A 95 14.16 5.76 0.67
C ASP A 95 14.15 4.84 -0.56
N GLU A 96 13.25 5.18 -1.47
CA GLU A 96 12.93 4.48 -2.73
C GLU A 96 12.16 3.17 -2.58
N ASP A 97 11.55 2.94 -1.41
CA ASP A 97 10.66 1.78 -1.22
C ASP A 97 9.36 1.93 -2.05
N VAL A 98 8.92 0.82 -2.64
CA VAL A 98 7.61 0.68 -3.29
C VAL A 98 6.66 -0.06 -2.35
N VAL A 99 5.47 0.49 -2.13
CA VAL A 99 4.48 -0.05 -1.20
C VAL A 99 3.15 -0.28 -1.88
N GLN A 100 2.60 -1.49 -1.71
CA GLN A 100 1.23 -1.83 -2.10
C GLN A 100 0.40 -2.13 -0.87
N ILE A 101 -0.65 -1.35 -0.64
CA ILE A 101 -1.59 -1.54 0.47
C ILE A 101 -2.67 -2.52 0.06
N VAL A 102 -2.85 -3.60 0.83
CA VAL A 102 -3.93 -4.57 0.64
C VAL A 102 -5.01 -4.34 1.71
N LYS A 103 -6.22 -4.00 1.25
CA LYS A 103 -7.38 -3.79 2.12
C LYS A 103 -8.01 -5.12 2.55
N LYS A 104 -8.58 -5.16 3.76
CA LYS A 104 -9.44 -6.24 4.23
C LYS A 104 -10.68 -6.27 3.36
N LYS A 105 -11.02 -7.44 2.84
CA LYS A 105 -12.34 -7.67 2.25
C LYS A 105 -13.28 -7.99 3.40
N GLU A 106 -14.24 -7.13 3.69
CA GLU A 106 -15.39 -7.55 4.49
C GLU A 106 -16.09 -8.64 3.70
N THR A 107 -16.02 -9.87 4.21
CA THR A 107 -16.85 -10.94 3.70
C THR A 107 -18.21 -10.70 4.34
N GLU A 108 -19.09 -9.96 3.67
CA GLU A 108 -20.50 -10.08 4.01
C GLU A 108 -20.83 -11.57 3.92
N GLU A 109 -21.38 -12.14 5.00
CA GLU A 109 -21.83 -13.54 5.06
C GLU A 109 -22.90 -13.88 3.98
N GLY A 110 -23.28 -12.91 3.13
CA GLY A 110 -24.15 -13.03 1.97
C GLY A 110 -23.48 -13.05 0.58
N GLY A 111 -22.16 -13.20 0.47
CA GLY A 111 -21.45 -13.18 -0.82
C GLY A 111 -21.80 -14.34 -1.77
N ARG A 112 -22.37 -14.01 -2.94
CA ARG A 112 -22.70 -14.91 -4.07
C ARG A 112 -21.45 -15.57 -4.68
N GLY A 113 -20.92 -16.62 -4.03
CA GLY A 113 -20.02 -17.58 -4.65
C GLY A 113 -20.78 -18.62 -5.47
N ARG A 114 -20.30 -18.95 -6.67
CA ARG A 114 -20.86 -20.00 -7.56
C ARG A 114 -20.78 -21.42 -6.99
N PHE A 115 -20.04 -21.61 -5.90
CA PHE A 115 -19.92 -22.87 -5.18
C PHE A 115 -20.48 -22.69 -3.76
N LYS A 116 -21.81 -22.72 -3.62
CA LYS A 116 -22.39 -22.98 -2.30
C LYS A 116 -22.18 -24.46 -1.98
N ALA A 117 -21.60 -24.74 -0.83
CA ALA A 117 -21.82 -26.02 -0.19
C ALA A 117 -23.33 -26.15 0.05
N HIS A 118 -23.98 -27.11 -0.61
CA HIS A 118 -25.28 -27.56 -0.13
C HIS A 118 -25.09 -27.98 1.34
N SER A 119 -26.02 -27.58 2.21
CA SER A 119 -26.00 -27.97 3.61
C SER A 119 -25.66 -29.46 3.74
N ASN A 120 -24.71 -29.81 4.61
CA ASN A 120 -24.37 -31.20 4.94
C ASN A 120 -25.51 -31.95 5.67
N ALA A 121 -26.70 -31.35 5.76
CA ALA A 121 -27.89 -32.05 6.20
C ALA A 121 -28.31 -33.05 5.12
N PRO A 122 -28.45 -34.34 5.43
CA PRO A 122 -29.00 -35.30 4.48
C PRO A 122 -30.43 -34.89 4.15
N VAL A 123 -30.68 -34.55 2.87
CA VAL A 123 -32.04 -34.29 2.38
C VAL A 123 -32.83 -35.58 2.56
N ARG A 124 -33.83 -35.60 3.45
CA ARG A 124 -34.70 -36.77 3.59
C ARG A 124 -35.54 -36.87 2.33
N ILE A 125 -35.56 -38.07 1.73
CA ILE A 125 -36.31 -38.36 0.51
C ILE A 125 -37.81 -38.03 0.68
N ALA A 126 -38.31 -38.05 1.92
CA ALA A 126 -39.67 -37.70 2.30
C ALA A 126 -40.03 -36.22 2.05
N ASP A 127 -39.06 -35.30 2.09
CA ASP A 127 -39.30 -33.86 1.94
C ASP A 127 -39.26 -33.38 0.47
N ARG A 128 -39.17 -34.33 -0.49
CA ARG A 128 -39.06 -34.01 -1.92
C ARG A 128 -40.44 -33.80 -2.54
N GLU A 129 -40.86 -32.54 -2.64
CA GLU A 129 -42.06 -32.16 -3.39
C GLU A 129 -41.91 -32.53 -4.89
N LYS A 130 -42.88 -33.26 -5.44
CA LYS A 130 -42.90 -33.62 -6.85
C LYS A 130 -43.26 -32.38 -7.68
N LYS A 131 -42.36 -31.96 -8.58
CA LYS A 131 -42.66 -30.89 -9.55
C LYS A 131 -43.89 -31.26 -10.37
N ALA A 132 -44.80 -30.31 -10.52
CA ALA A 132 -46.00 -30.48 -11.32
C ALA A 132 -45.64 -30.83 -12.78
N PRO A 133 -46.42 -31.71 -13.45
CA PRO A 133 -46.18 -32.04 -14.83
C PRO A 133 -46.36 -30.81 -15.71
N LEU A 134 -45.47 -30.64 -16.69
CA LEU A 134 -45.56 -29.59 -17.70
C LEU A 134 -46.86 -29.79 -18.48
N LYS A 135 -47.73 -28.78 -18.52
CA LYS A 135 -48.89 -28.77 -19.42
C LYS A 135 -48.38 -28.75 -20.86
N GLN A 136 -48.93 -29.64 -21.69
CA GLN A 136 -48.68 -29.68 -23.13
C GLN A 136 -49.28 -28.47 -23.84
#